data_AF-G0U9N9-F1
#
_entry.id   AF-G0U9N9-F1
#
_cell.length_a   1.000
_cell.length_b   1.000
_cell.length_c   1.000
_cell.angle_alpha   90.00
_cell.angle_beta   90.00
_cell.angle_gamma   90.00
#
_symmetry.space_group_name_H-M   'P 1'
#
loop_
_entity.id
_entity.type
_entity.pdbx_description
1 polymer ?
#
loop_
_entity_poly.entity_id
_entity_poly.type
_entity_poly.pdbx_seq_one_letter_code
_entity_poly.pdbx_strand_id
1 'polypeptide(L)'
;MRCALALRKVSQVPTRSVVAAETLRYHPRYSVPRKMDLSRTFNTVSEENRYTSLRLMLEKLSGYVGRRQYKMLCNFDEHYEKLRSEGIDWHELKWLTREELVDLFDKVLRLTRGERAVLLSLLEAKVCGVLRRSDMRHSTVLCMNPGVAEHGWRCGLNGHTSDVYFEGKAKASPAALQLARRSSVRSAERSGVTVQVRSAPDFSVVGRFDHSLSPRVWSTPENPTFQVSTIGYEFRVHREDPRVVPQIESAAKEWELHAAVTQQVVWEMLEMYAVERRSQPLDLKPGEMGEPDLPTSYSRAFIARLDSPACGRAAEQPVVEQRMMQADGSEVPWFREPPPQMFSGGIPSILPFAPSIIVRSSFRPIIRASVRDFERQLMQPVMDITCFFHPESCFWWGAEDEERCLGHILDYAKRIPFALPFNLYLRVDPTRDLRADANILEEMERRKQEKAQHFDLRNFRGRDTPTSAV
;
A
#
# COMPACT_ATOMS: atom_id res chain seq x y z
N MET A 1 82.89 28.78 -1.83
CA MET A 1 81.42 28.96 -1.92
C MET A 1 80.86 27.86 -2.83
N ARG A 2 79.74 27.22 -2.47
CA ARG A 2 78.95 26.38 -3.39
C ARG A 2 77.48 26.78 -3.22
N CYS A 3 76.95 27.53 -4.18
CA CYS A 3 75.54 27.90 -4.18
C CYS A 3 74.70 26.67 -4.52
N ALA A 4 74.05 26.08 -3.51
CA ALA A 4 73.09 25.00 -3.74
C ALA A 4 71.86 25.57 -4.44
N LEU A 5 71.68 25.23 -5.72
CA LEU A 5 70.46 25.52 -6.47
C LEU A 5 69.30 24.72 -5.86
N ALA A 6 68.51 25.38 -5.02
CA ALA A 6 67.31 24.81 -4.41
C ALA A 6 66.21 24.63 -5.47
N LEU A 7 66.28 23.53 -6.23
CA LEU A 7 65.24 23.12 -7.17
C LEU A 7 63.93 22.83 -6.41
N ARG A 8 62.98 23.76 -6.50
CA ARG A 8 61.66 23.61 -5.88
C ARG A 8 60.82 22.62 -6.70
N LYS A 9 60.35 21.55 -6.04
CA LYS A 9 59.42 20.58 -6.65
C LYS A 9 58.11 21.28 -7.02
N VAL A 10 57.77 21.28 -8.31
CA VAL A 10 56.46 21.75 -8.81
C VAL A 10 55.49 20.58 -8.81
N SER A 11 54.45 20.66 -7.98
CA SER A 11 53.38 19.67 -7.96
C SER A 11 52.32 20.00 -9.03
N GLN A 12 51.94 19.01 -9.83
CA GLN A 12 50.86 19.15 -10.81
C GLN A 12 49.50 19.24 -10.08
N VAL A 13 48.60 20.10 -10.58
CA VAL A 13 47.23 20.17 -10.08
C VAL A 13 46.47 18.91 -10.52
N PRO A 14 45.83 18.16 -9.61
CA PRO A 14 45.11 16.95 -9.97
C PRO A 14 43.84 17.30 -10.76
N THR A 15 43.78 16.85 -12.00
CA THR A 15 42.60 16.97 -12.87
C THR A 15 42.04 15.58 -13.20
N ARG A 16 40.81 15.54 -13.72
CA ARG A 16 40.19 14.31 -14.23
C ARG A 16 40.09 14.38 -15.76
N SER A 17 40.34 13.26 -16.44
CA SER A 17 40.21 13.15 -17.89
C SER A 17 38.75 13.28 -18.37
N VAL A 18 37.79 12.83 -17.56
CA VAL A 18 36.35 12.95 -17.81
C VAL A 18 35.70 13.67 -16.63
N VAL A 19 34.93 14.72 -16.93
CA VAL A 19 34.30 15.61 -15.94
C VAL A 19 32.83 15.79 -16.30
N ALA A 20 31.94 15.42 -15.39
CA ALA A 20 30.50 15.58 -15.61
C ALA A 20 30.11 17.07 -15.59
N ALA A 21 29.25 17.50 -16.52
CA ALA A 21 28.89 18.91 -16.69
C ALA A 21 28.30 19.57 -15.43
N GLU A 22 27.63 18.81 -14.55
CA GLU A 22 27.13 19.34 -13.27
C GLU A 22 28.26 19.80 -12.34
N THR A 23 29.45 19.19 -12.40
CA THR A 23 30.61 19.60 -11.61
C THR A 23 31.30 20.87 -12.14
N LEU A 24 30.96 21.31 -13.36
CA LEU A 24 31.37 22.62 -13.90
C LEU A 24 30.46 23.77 -13.44
N ARG A 25 29.45 23.49 -12.62
CA ARG A 25 28.52 24.49 -12.08
C ARG A 25 29.27 25.43 -11.12
N TYR A 26 29.19 26.72 -11.40
CA TYR A 26 29.77 27.75 -10.54
C TYR A 26 29.17 27.73 -9.12
N HIS A 27 30.03 27.82 -8.11
CA HIS A 27 29.69 28.14 -6.73
C HIS A 27 30.67 29.22 -6.25
N PRO A 28 30.23 30.30 -5.57
CA PRO A 28 31.11 31.44 -5.23
C PRO A 28 32.28 31.08 -4.31
N ARG A 29 32.19 29.96 -3.59
CA ARG A 29 33.28 29.42 -2.74
C ARG A 29 33.98 28.18 -3.32
N TYR A 30 33.65 27.77 -4.56
CA TYR A 30 34.12 26.51 -5.18
C TYR A 30 34.00 25.29 -4.25
N SER A 31 32.89 25.23 -3.52
CA SER A 31 32.56 24.24 -2.49
C SER A 31 31.18 23.65 -2.77
N VAL A 32 30.82 22.56 -2.09
CA VAL A 32 29.45 22.04 -2.13
C VAL A 32 28.49 23.09 -1.55
N PRO A 33 27.39 23.45 -2.23
CA PRO A 33 26.39 24.36 -1.69
C PRO A 33 25.65 23.72 -0.50
N ARG A 34 25.32 24.53 0.51
CA ARG A 34 24.48 24.09 1.64
C ARG A 34 23.10 23.70 1.10
N LYS A 35 22.63 22.50 1.43
CA LYS A 35 21.22 22.11 1.29
C LYS A 35 20.52 22.34 2.62
N MET A 36 19.53 23.23 2.67
CA MET A 36 18.67 23.42 3.82
C MET A 36 17.47 22.49 3.75
N ASP A 37 16.99 22.04 4.91
CA ASP A 37 15.76 21.27 5.01
C ASP A 37 14.54 22.14 4.69
N LEU A 38 13.59 21.55 3.97
CA LEU A 38 12.32 22.19 3.65
C LEU A 38 11.53 22.53 4.93
N SER A 39 10.67 23.56 4.86
CA SER A 39 9.84 24.01 5.99
C SER A 39 8.97 22.92 6.61
N ARG A 40 8.55 23.13 7.87
CA ARG A 40 7.70 22.18 8.63
C ARG A 40 6.35 21.91 7.95
N THR A 41 5.88 22.85 7.12
CA THR A 41 4.68 22.70 6.26
C THR A 41 4.73 21.55 5.28
N PHE A 42 5.92 20.98 5.03
CA PHE A 42 6.13 19.82 4.14
C PHE A 42 6.46 18.54 4.94
N ASN A 43 6.33 18.52 6.26
CA ASN A 43 6.57 17.32 7.07
C ASN A 43 5.56 16.20 6.79
N THR A 44 4.29 16.58 6.59
CA THR A 44 3.18 15.72 6.17
C THR A 44 2.67 16.20 4.82
N VAL A 45 2.22 15.29 3.97
CA VAL A 45 1.58 15.66 2.70
C VAL A 45 0.08 15.89 2.97
N SER A 46 -0.44 17.05 2.55
CA SER A 46 -1.82 17.52 2.78
C SER A 46 -2.43 18.08 1.49
N GLU A 47 -3.75 18.28 1.46
CA GLU A 47 -4.41 18.97 0.33
C GLU A 47 -3.86 20.39 0.09
N GLU A 48 -3.30 21.05 1.10
CA GLU A 48 -2.72 22.39 0.94
C GLU A 48 -1.38 22.35 0.18
N ASN A 49 -0.60 21.27 0.33
CA ASN A 49 0.77 21.21 -0.20
C ASN A 49 0.96 20.23 -1.36
N ARG A 50 0.07 19.26 -1.60
CA ARG A 50 0.25 18.24 -2.66
C ARG A 50 0.35 18.82 -4.07
N TYR A 51 -0.38 19.89 -4.35
CA TYR A 51 -0.36 20.58 -5.65
C TYR A 51 0.85 21.52 -5.86
N THR A 52 1.77 21.65 -4.89
CA THR A 52 2.94 22.55 -4.99
C THR A 52 3.82 22.23 -6.19
N SER A 53 4.02 20.94 -6.48
CA SER A 53 4.81 20.47 -7.62
C SER A 53 4.15 20.84 -8.96
N LEU A 54 2.83 20.63 -9.07
CA LEU A 54 2.03 21.01 -10.22
C LEU A 54 2.11 22.52 -10.48
N ARG A 55 1.83 23.35 -9.46
CA ARG A 55 1.89 24.81 -9.56
C ARG A 55 3.23 25.30 -10.10
N LEU A 56 4.32 24.83 -9.49
CA LEU A 56 5.68 25.21 -9.87
C LEU A 56 6.10 24.71 -11.27
N MET A 57 5.44 23.69 -11.83
CA MET A 57 5.66 23.28 -13.23
C MET A 57 4.88 24.16 -14.20
N LEU A 58 3.61 24.42 -13.93
CA LEU A 58 2.77 25.28 -14.77
C LEU A 58 3.31 26.73 -14.80
N GLU A 59 3.82 27.24 -13.68
CA GLU A 59 4.52 28.54 -13.59
C GLU A 59 5.79 28.56 -14.48
N LYS A 60 6.60 27.50 -14.45
CA LYS A 60 7.81 27.39 -15.30
C LYS A 60 7.48 27.24 -16.79
N LEU A 61 6.37 26.58 -17.14
CA LEU A 61 5.88 26.48 -18.51
C LEU A 61 5.26 27.78 -19.04
N SER A 62 4.76 28.65 -18.15
CA SER A 62 4.18 29.95 -18.49
C SER A 62 5.20 31.10 -18.42
N GLY A 63 6.41 30.83 -17.90
CA GLY A 63 7.45 31.81 -17.62
C GLY A 63 8.32 32.23 -18.82
N TYR A 64 9.58 32.57 -18.52
CA TYR A 64 10.61 32.90 -19.50
C TYR A 64 11.63 31.77 -19.58
N VAL A 65 11.97 31.34 -20.81
CA VAL A 65 12.80 30.15 -21.06
C VAL A 65 14.16 30.52 -21.67
N GLY A 66 15.21 29.89 -21.15
CA GLY A 66 16.58 29.96 -21.66
C GLY A 66 17.29 31.30 -21.39
N ARG A 67 18.57 31.38 -21.78
CA ARG A 67 19.41 32.58 -21.55
C ARG A 67 18.89 33.85 -22.22
N ARG A 68 18.17 33.71 -23.33
CA ARG A 68 17.54 34.82 -24.08
C ARG A 68 16.20 35.27 -23.48
N GLN A 69 15.71 34.60 -22.43
CA GLN A 69 14.45 34.90 -21.75
C GLN A 69 13.28 34.98 -22.75
N TYR A 70 13.06 33.91 -23.52
CA TYR A 70 11.92 33.83 -24.41
C TYR A 70 10.63 33.63 -23.60
N LYS A 71 9.67 34.56 -23.72
CA LYS A 71 8.37 34.46 -23.05
C LYS A 71 7.55 33.35 -23.69
N MET A 72 7.07 32.43 -22.86
CA MET A 72 6.06 31.44 -23.29
C MET A 72 4.73 32.15 -23.49
N LEU A 73 4.09 31.91 -24.64
CA LEU A 73 2.82 32.55 -25.01
C LEU A 73 1.59 31.83 -24.41
N CYS A 74 1.71 30.54 -24.08
CA CYS A 74 0.69 29.79 -23.37
C CYS A 74 0.75 30.11 -21.88
N ASN A 75 -0.39 30.42 -21.27
CA ASN A 75 -0.52 30.61 -19.82
C ASN A 75 -1.25 29.43 -19.19
N PHE A 76 -0.68 28.82 -18.16
CA PHE A 76 -1.24 27.68 -17.47
C PHE A 76 -1.81 28.01 -16.07
N ASP A 77 -1.72 29.26 -15.61
CA ASP A 77 -2.21 29.67 -14.29
C ASP A 77 -3.72 29.40 -14.11
N GLU A 78 -4.53 29.63 -15.16
CA GLU A 78 -5.97 29.34 -15.14
C GLU A 78 -6.30 27.84 -15.13
N HIS A 79 -5.38 26.99 -15.62
CA HIS A 79 -5.56 25.53 -15.64
C HIS A 79 -5.12 24.88 -14.33
N TYR A 80 -4.29 25.57 -13.53
CA TYR A 80 -3.89 25.11 -12.19
C TYR A 80 -5.10 24.98 -11.26
N GLU A 81 -5.93 26.01 -11.13
CA GLU A 81 -7.10 25.95 -10.22
C GLU A 81 -8.15 24.93 -10.70
N LYS A 82 -8.28 24.70 -12.02
CA LYS A 82 -9.14 23.62 -12.56
C LYS A 82 -8.62 22.22 -12.20
N LEU A 83 -7.31 21.97 -12.38
CA LEU A 83 -6.69 20.70 -11.98
C LEU A 83 -6.84 20.47 -10.47
N ARG A 84 -6.66 21.53 -9.68
CA ARG A 84 -6.83 21.52 -8.23
C ARG A 84 -8.29 21.27 -7.81
N SER A 85 -9.28 21.84 -8.50
CA SER A 85 -10.71 21.60 -8.19
C SER A 85 -11.15 20.17 -8.54
N GLU A 86 -10.60 19.59 -9.60
CA GLU A 86 -10.76 18.15 -9.91
C GLU A 86 -10.03 17.24 -8.92
N GLY A 87 -9.15 17.81 -8.09
CA GLY A 87 -8.33 17.07 -7.14
C GLY A 87 -7.17 16.31 -7.77
N ILE A 88 -6.74 16.67 -8.99
CA ILE A 88 -5.64 16.03 -9.73
C ILE A 88 -4.33 16.78 -9.45
N ASP A 89 -3.38 16.13 -8.80
CA ASP A 89 -2.01 16.63 -8.68
C ASP A 89 -1.08 16.15 -9.83
N TRP A 90 0.16 16.65 -9.86
CA TRP A 90 1.11 16.30 -10.92
C TRP A 90 1.46 14.80 -10.97
N HIS A 91 1.47 14.14 -9.81
CA HIS A 91 1.88 12.75 -9.70
C HIS A 91 0.74 11.83 -10.17
N GLU A 92 -0.51 12.20 -9.86
CA GLU A 92 -1.72 11.59 -10.41
C GLU A 92 -1.87 11.82 -11.92
N LEU A 93 -1.59 13.04 -12.41
CA LEU A 93 -1.64 13.40 -13.84
C LEU A 93 -0.74 12.49 -14.72
N LYS A 94 0.39 12.03 -14.18
CA LYS A 94 1.30 11.08 -14.88
C LYS A 94 0.76 9.65 -14.93
N TRP A 95 -0.11 9.27 -14.01
CA TRP A 95 -0.73 7.94 -13.97
C TRP A 95 -1.92 7.80 -14.91
N LEU A 96 -2.50 8.91 -15.40
CA LEU A 96 -3.65 8.86 -16.30
C LEU A 96 -3.33 8.14 -17.61
N THR A 97 -4.27 7.35 -18.11
CA THR A 97 -4.15 6.69 -19.42
C THR A 97 -4.24 7.72 -20.57
N ARG A 98 -3.98 7.28 -21.80
CA ARG A 98 -4.09 8.15 -22.98
C ARG A 98 -5.51 8.67 -23.17
N GLU A 99 -6.50 7.81 -22.97
CA GLU A 99 -7.92 8.10 -23.07
C GLU A 99 -8.34 9.08 -21.98
N GLU A 100 -7.88 8.83 -20.74
CA GLU A 100 -8.12 9.71 -19.59
C GLU A 100 -7.51 11.11 -19.81
N LEU A 101 -6.31 11.20 -20.37
CA LEU A 101 -5.66 12.48 -20.70
C LEU A 101 -6.37 13.23 -21.84
N VAL A 102 -6.87 12.53 -22.86
CA VAL A 102 -7.67 13.15 -23.93
C VAL A 102 -8.94 13.77 -23.35
N ASP A 103 -9.68 13.02 -22.54
CA ASP A 103 -10.90 13.51 -21.89
C ASP A 103 -10.63 14.70 -20.94
N LEU A 104 -9.57 14.63 -20.13
CA LEU A 104 -9.16 15.73 -19.26
C LEU A 104 -8.81 17.00 -20.06
N PHE A 105 -8.08 16.86 -21.17
CA PHE A 105 -7.66 17.99 -21.99
C PHE A 105 -8.80 18.59 -22.81
N ASP A 106 -9.71 17.78 -23.34
CA ASP A 106 -10.79 18.23 -24.22
C ASP A 106 -12.04 18.68 -23.45
N LYS A 107 -12.47 17.96 -22.41
CA LYS A 107 -13.74 18.23 -21.69
C LYS A 107 -13.56 19.22 -20.53
N VAL A 108 -12.56 18.97 -19.68
CA VAL A 108 -12.37 19.66 -18.39
C VAL A 108 -11.51 20.92 -18.53
N LEU A 109 -10.25 20.75 -18.93
CA LEU A 109 -9.31 21.88 -19.02
C LEU A 109 -9.55 22.75 -20.26
N ARG A 110 -10.04 22.12 -21.34
CA ARG A 110 -10.27 22.71 -22.68
C ARG A 110 -8.99 23.30 -23.28
N LEU A 111 -7.89 22.55 -23.19
CA LEU A 111 -6.56 22.97 -23.66
C LEU A 111 -6.53 23.10 -25.19
N THR A 112 -6.05 24.25 -25.66
CA THR A 112 -5.70 24.47 -27.07
C THR A 112 -4.62 23.50 -27.53
N ARG A 113 -4.44 23.35 -28.85
CA ARG A 113 -3.40 22.49 -29.42
C ARG A 113 -1.98 22.92 -29.01
N GLY A 114 -1.74 24.23 -28.85
CA GLY A 114 -0.45 24.77 -28.40
C GLY A 114 -0.15 24.45 -26.93
N GLU A 115 -1.10 24.73 -26.03
CA GLU A 115 -0.98 24.37 -24.60
C GLU A 115 -0.77 22.87 -24.41
N ARG A 116 -1.52 22.05 -25.15
CA ARG A 116 -1.39 20.59 -25.11
C ARG A 116 0.01 20.13 -25.53
N ALA A 117 0.58 20.68 -26.59
CA ALA A 117 1.93 20.34 -27.03
C ALA A 117 2.99 20.70 -25.98
N VAL A 118 2.86 21.87 -25.32
CA VAL A 118 3.76 22.30 -24.25
C VAL A 118 3.64 21.40 -23.02
N LEU A 119 2.43 21.11 -22.55
CA LEU A 119 2.21 20.26 -21.37
C LEU A 119 2.63 18.79 -21.61
N LEU A 120 2.39 18.27 -22.81
CA LEU A 120 2.81 16.93 -23.20
C LEU A 120 4.33 16.74 -23.11
N SER A 121 5.14 17.78 -23.31
CA SER A 121 6.61 17.66 -23.19
C SER A 121 7.08 17.22 -21.79
N LEU A 122 6.37 17.60 -20.72
CA LEU A 122 6.68 17.14 -19.36
C LEU A 122 6.02 15.80 -19.02
N LEU A 123 4.84 15.51 -19.59
CA LEU A 123 4.10 14.27 -19.35
C LEU A 123 4.70 13.07 -20.10
N GLU A 124 5.25 13.28 -21.28
CA GLU A 124 5.97 12.25 -22.06
C GLU A 124 7.25 11.84 -21.33
N ALA A 125 8.02 12.82 -20.85
CA ALA A 125 9.18 12.58 -19.98
C ALA A 125 8.80 12.09 -18.57
N LYS A 126 7.50 12.03 -18.22
CA LYS A 126 6.96 11.64 -16.90
C LYS A 126 7.70 12.29 -15.73
N VAL A 127 8.03 13.58 -15.86
CA VAL A 127 8.97 14.30 -14.96
C VAL A 127 8.71 14.02 -13.48
N CYS A 128 9.75 13.67 -12.73
CA CYS A 128 9.66 13.20 -11.34
C CYS A 128 8.80 14.11 -10.44
N GLY A 129 9.07 15.42 -10.45
CA GLY A 129 8.21 16.44 -9.81
C GLY A 129 8.41 16.64 -8.31
N VAL A 130 9.31 15.90 -7.66
CA VAL A 130 9.62 16.07 -6.23
C VAL A 130 10.25 17.44 -5.95
N LEU A 131 9.80 18.12 -4.90
CA LEU A 131 10.40 19.38 -4.44
C LEU A 131 11.75 19.12 -3.78
N ARG A 132 12.82 19.68 -4.34
CA ARG A 132 14.20 19.47 -3.88
C ARG A 132 14.60 20.42 -2.78
N ARG A 133 15.54 19.98 -1.93
CA ARG A 133 16.24 20.85 -0.97
C ARG A 133 17.14 21.83 -1.73
N SER A 134 17.10 23.11 -1.36
CA SER A 134 17.93 24.17 -1.95
C SER A 134 18.77 24.87 -0.88
N ASP A 135 19.49 25.92 -1.27
CA ASP A 135 20.18 26.86 -0.39
C ASP A 135 19.23 27.74 0.44
N MET A 136 17.94 27.78 0.07
CA MET A 136 16.89 28.55 0.75
C MET A 136 15.85 27.65 1.43
N ARG A 137 15.13 28.18 2.42
CA ARG A 137 14.09 27.43 3.16
C ARG A 137 12.80 27.26 2.36
N HIS A 138 12.48 28.24 1.52
CA HIS A 138 11.43 28.16 0.51
C HIS A 138 12.07 27.72 -0.81
N SER A 139 11.93 26.43 -1.13
CA SER A 139 12.42 25.89 -2.40
C SER A 139 11.35 26.04 -3.49
N THR A 140 11.79 26.41 -4.69
CA THR A 140 11.03 26.37 -5.96
C THR A 140 11.67 25.42 -6.97
N VAL A 141 12.61 24.58 -6.50
CA VAL A 141 13.44 23.67 -7.30
C VAL A 141 12.77 22.31 -7.34
N LEU A 142 12.38 21.86 -8.52
CA LEU A 142 11.79 20.53 -8.72
C LEU A 142 12.82 19.56 -9.32
N CYS A 143 12.60 18.26 -9.09
CA CYS A 143 13.33 17.22 -9.79
C CYS A 143 12.80 17.06 -11.21
N MET A 144 13.59 17.51 -12.19
CA MET A 144 13.28 17.45 -13.63
C MET A 144 13.70 16.13 -14.30
N ASN A 145 14.23 15.16 -13.55
CA ASN A 145 14.61 13.85 -14.08
C ASN A 145 13.36 13.10 -14.58
N PRO A 146 13.49 12.26 -15.62
CA PRO A 146 12.39 11.41 -16.06
C PRO A 146 11.98 10.43 -14.94
N GLY A 147 10.69 10.14 -14.87
CA GLY A 147 10.13 9.16 -13.94
C GLY A 147 10.10 7.77 -14.52
N VAL A 148 10.28 6.75 -13.67
CA VAL A 148 10.12 5.33 -14.03
C VAL A 148 8.89 4.74 -13.36
N ALA A 149 8.22 3.80 -14.03
CA ALA A 149 6.97 3.21 -13.55
C ALA A 149 7.16 2.49 -12.20
N GLU A 150 8.24 1.71 -12.07
CA GLU A 150 8.70 1.00 -10.86
C GLU A 150 8.83 1.88 -9.61
N HIS A 151 8.86 3.21 -9.77
CA HIS A 151 8.96 4.15 -8.66
C HIS A 151 7.78 5.13 -8.65
N GLY A 152 6.60 4.72 -9.15
CA GLY A 152 5.41 5.56 -9.20
C GLY A 152 5.63 6.86 -9.98
N TRP A 153 6.32 6.76 -11.12
CA TRP A 153 6.78 7.88 -11.93
C TRP A 153 7.66 8.89 -11.19
N ARG A 154 8.34 8.47 -10.12
CA ARG A 154 9.52 9.17 -9.56
C ARG A 154 10.78 8.65 -10.25
N CYS A 155 11.91 9.34 -10.06
CA CYS A 155 13.16 9.00 -10.75
C CYS A 155 14.06 7.99 -10.02
N GLY A 156 13.71 7.50 -8.82
CA GLY A 156 14.54 6.63 -7.97
C GLY A 156 15.74 7.32 -7.32
N LEU A 157 16.41 8.21 -8.06
CA LEU A 157 17.58 8.96 -7.61
C LEU A 157 17.28 9.85 -6.40
N ASN A 158 18.24 9.96 -5.47
CA ASN A 158 18.18 10.79 -4.25
C ASN A 158 16.99 10.46 -3.32
N GLY A 159 16.54 9.19 -3.27
CA GLY A 159 15.40 8.77 -2.45
C GLY A 159 14.04 9.21 -2.99
N HIS A 160 13.96 9.62 -4.26
CA HIS A 160 12.70 9.92 -4.92
C HIS A 160 12.01 8.62 -5.34
N THR A 161 11.36 7.94 -4.38
CA THR A 161 10.60 6.69 -4.59
C THR A 161 9.10 6.90 -4.40
N SER A 162 8.29 6.17 -5.16
CA SER A 162 6.81 6.09 -5.15
C SER A 162 6.08 7.32 -4.57
N ASP A 163 5.81 7.32 -3.27
CA ASP A 163 4.94 8.29 -2.59
C ASP A 163 5.68 9.53 -2.05
N VAL A 164 6.95 9.76 -2.40
CA VAL A 164 7.68 10.96 -2.00
C VAL A 164 7.22 12.18 -2.80
N TYR A 165 6.80 13.25 -2.12
CA TYR A 165 6.46 14.56 -2.72
C TYR A 165 7.57 15.61 -2.48
N PHE A 166 8.28 15.51 -1.36
CA PHE A 166 9.26 16.51 -0.90
C PHE A 166 10.57 15.83 -0.45
N GLU A 167 11.73 16.31 -0.89
CA GLU A 167 13.04 15.66 -0.70
C GLU A 167 13.42 15.59 0.80
N GLY A 168 13.50 14.36 1.32
CA GLY A 168 13.81 14.08 2.73
C GLY A 168 12.73 14.58 3.69
N LYS A 169 11.47 14.29 3.37
CA LYS A 169 10.28 14.39 4.23
C LYS A 169 9.53 13.05 4.22
N ALA A 170 8.44 12.93 4.98
CA ALA A 170 7.63 11.72 4.97
C ALA A 170 7.02 11.45 3.58
N LYS A 171 6.80 10.15 3.30
CA LYS A 171 6.00 9.72 2.15
C LYS A 171 4.53 10.17 2.33
N ALA A 172 3.83 10.42 1.23
CA ALA A 172 2.38 10.59 1.28
C ALA A 172 1.72 9.31 1.83
N SER A 173 0.68 9.46 2.65
CA SER A 173 -0.19 8.35 3.03
C SER A 173 -1.39 8.33 2.09
N PRO A 174 -1.57 7.30 1.26
CA PRO A 174 -2.76 7.14 0.39
C PRO A 174 -4.05 6.82 1.16
N ALA A 175 -3.97 6.66 2.48
CA ALA A 175 -5.12 6.53 3.37
C ALA A 175 -5.54 7.88 3.97
N ALA A 176 -4.58 8.72 4.38
CA ALA A 176 -4.85 10.06 4.90
C ALA A 176 -5.23 11.05 3.80
N LEU A 177 -4.60 10.92 2.62
CA LEU A 177 -4.98 11.63 1.40
C LEU A 177 -5.83 10.69 0.54
N GLN A 178 -6.99 11.14 0.07
CA GLN A 178 -7.89 10.32 -0.76
C GLN A 178 -7.41 10.17 -2.22
N LEU A 179 -6.09 10.05 -2.45
CA LEU A 179 -5.43 9.95 -3.76
C LEU A 179 -6.01 8.83 -4.63
N ALA A 180 -6.45 7.74 -4.00
CA ALA A 180 -7.06 6.61 -4.68
C ALA A 180 -8.51 6.84 -5.18
N ARG A 181 -9.12 8.02 -4.96
CA ARG A 181 -10.56 8.27 -5.21
C ARG A 181 -10.89 9.40 -6.19
N ARG A 182 -9.92 10.17 -6.70
CA ARG A 182 -10.22 11.48 -7.34
C ARG A 182 -9.52 11.76 -8.68
N SER A 183 -9.95 11.05 -9.71
CA SER A 183 -10.14 11.71 -11.00
C SER A 183 -11.55 11.40 -11.50
N SER A 184 -12.28 12.45 -11.89
CA SER A 184 -13.58 12.37 -12.57
C SER A 184 -13.54 11.42 -13.78
N VAL A 185 -12.36 11.31 -14.39
CA VAL A 185 -12.06 10.48 -15.56
C VAL A 185 -11.91 8.98 -15.24
N ARG A 186 -11.57 8.60 -14.00
CA ARG A 186 -11.54 7.19 -13.51
C ARG A 186 -12.86 6.72 -12.92
N SER A 187 -13.79 7.65 -12.77
CA SER A 187 -15.14 7.43 -12.26
C SER A 187 -16.15 7.53 -13.38
N ALA A 188 -16.35 6.45 -14.14
CA ALA A 188 -17.31 6.44 -15.23
C ALA A 188 -18.73 6.22 -14.68
N GLU A 189 -19.66 7.11 -14.99
CA GLU A 189 -21.07 6.86 -14.72
C GLU A 189 -21.59 5.80 -15.69
N ARG A 190 -21.93 4.61 -15.17
CA ARG A 190 -22.50 3.51 -15.96
C ARG A 190 -23.86 3.17 -15.35
N SER A 191 -24.92 3.33 -16.14
CA SER A 191 -26.31 3.10 -15.70
C SER A 191 -26.71 3.90 -14.45
N GLY A 192 -26.26 5.17 -14.35
CA GLY A 192 -26.57 6.05 -13.21
C GLY A 192 -25.78 5.76 -11.91
N VAL A 193 -24.70 4.96 -11.99
CA VAL A 193 -23.83 4.65 -10.85
C VAL A 193 -22.38 4.96 -11.21
N THR A 194 -21.66 5.63 -10.30
CA THR A 194 -20.25 6.00 -10.42
C THR A 194 -19.33 4.78 -10.23
N VAL A 195 -18.74 4.25 -11.32
CA VAL A 195 -17.83 3.09 -11.29
C VAL A 195 -16.37 3.55 -11.24
N GLN A 196 -15.64 3.19 -10.18
CA GLN A 196 -14.20 3.46 -10.06
C GLN A 196 -13.33 2.27 -10.49
N VAL A 197 -12.34 2.51 -11.35
CA VAL A 197 -11.34 1.51 -11.76
C VAL A 197 -10.02 1.74 -11.02
N ARG A 198 -9.43 0.69 -10.44
CA ARG A 198 -8.11 0.72 -9.81
C ARG A 198 -7.05 0.16 -10.75
N SER A 199 -5.86 0.75 -10.74
CA SER A 199 -4.65 0.16 -11.36
C SER A 199 -4.17 -1.04 -10.55
N ALA A 200 -3.57 -2.02 -11.23
CA ALA A 200 -2.97 -3.20 -10.59
C ALA A 200 -1.89 -2.80 -9.55
N PRO A 201 -1.77 -3.52 -8.42
CA PRO A 201 -0.69 -3.29 -7.46
C PRO A 201 0.67 -3.66 -8.08
N ASP A 202 1.65 -2.78 -7.91
CA ASP A 202 3.03 -3.03 -8.32
C ASP A 202 3.78 -3.73 -7.16
N PHE A 203 4.15 -4.99 -7.40
CA PHE A 203 4.93 -5.81 -6.46
C PHE A 203 6.46 -5.73 -6.71
N SER A 204 6.93 -4.91 -7.66
CA SER A 204 8.37 -4.80 -7.98
C SER A 204 9.20 -4.09 -6.89
N VAL A 205 8.55 -3.35 -5.98
CA VAL A 205 9.21 -2.62 -4.88
C VAL A 205 9.00 -3.31 -3.53
N VAL A 206 9.62 -4.49 -3.36
CA VAL A 206 9.72 -5.17 -2.06
C VAL A 206 11.08 -4.89 -1.42
N GLY A 207 11.08 -4.47 -0.15
CA GLY A 207 12.17 -4.80 0.78
C GLY A 207 13.36 -3.83 0.91
N ARG A 208 13.20 -2.50 0.83
CA ARG A 208 14.19 -1.55 1.42
C ARG A 208 13.53 -0.39 2.17
N PHE A 209 13.70 -0.40 3.50
CA PHE A 209 13.46 0.75 4.36
C PHE A 209 14.56 1.81 4.14
N ASP A 210 14.29 2.82 3.30
CA ASP A 210 15.19 3.97 3.05
C ASP A 210 15.21 4.97 4.24
N HIS A 211 15.52 4.48 5.44
CA HIS A 211 15.79 5.30 6.61
C HIS A 211 17.16 4.94 7.15
N SER A 212 18.07 5.93 7.17
CA SER A 212 19.35 5.85 7.89
C SER A 212 19.11 5.99 9.39
N LEU A 213 18.35 5.06 9.97
CA LEU A 213 18.20 4.89 11.40
C LEU A 213 19.29 3.93 11.85
N SER A 214 20.11 4.37 12.80
CA SER A 214 21.12 3.54 13.45
C SER A 214 20.44 2.36 14.14
N PRO A 215 20.60 1.11 13.65
CA PRO A 215 19.98 -0.04 14.28
C PRO A 215 20.55 -0.19 15.70
N ARG A 216 19.68 -0.44 16.68
CA ARG A 216 20.16 -0.90 17.98
C ARG A 216 20.62 -2.34 17.83
N VAL A 217 21.95 -2.50 17.91
CA VAL A 217 22.66 -3.78 18.07
C VAL A 217 22.84 -4.59 16.77
N TRP A 218 23.99 -5.27 16.70
CA TRP A 218 24.45 -6.04 15.56
C TRP A 218 23.84 -7.46 15.54
N SER A 219 22.64 -7.63 14.98
CA SER A 219 22.25 -8.91 14.37
C SER A 219 22.52 -8.83 12.87
N THR A 220 23.42 -9.68 12.36
CA THR A 220 23.46 -9.97 10.93
C THR A 220 22.19 -10.72 10.52
N PRO A 221 21.76 -10.69 9.25
CA PRO A 221 20.63 -11.52 8.77
C PRO A 221 20.85 -13.04 8.94
N GLU A 222 22.04 -13.45 9.38
CA GLU A 222 22.41 -14.83 9.74
C GLU A 222 21.83 -15.24 11.12
N ASN A 223 21.42 -14.30 11.96
CA ASN A 223 20.90 -14.53 13.31
C ASN A 223 19.67 -13.66 13.61
N PRO A 224 18.49 -13.95 13.03
CA PRO A 224 17.25 -13.26 13.37
C PRO A 224 16.84 -13.54 14.83
N THR A 225 16.23 -12.56 15.48
CA THR A 225 15.70 -12.68 16.85
C THR A 225 14.40 -13.51 16.85
N PHE A 226 13.56 -13.30 15.84
CA PHE A 226 12.27 -13.97 15.67
C PHE A 226 12.19 -14.72 14.33
N GLN A 227 11.59 -15.89 14.35
CA GLN A 227 11.17 -16.61 13.15
C GLN A 227 9.65 -16.43 12.96
N VAL A 228 9.26 -15.81 11.84
CA VAL A 228 7.87 -15.68 11.44
C VAL A 228 7.54 -16.79 10.45
N SER A 229 6.52 -17.59 10.73
CA SER A 229 6.05 -18.67 9.85
C SER A 229 4.58 -18.48 9.46
N THR A 230 4.30 -18.74 8.17
CA THR A 230 2.93 -18.73 7.65
C THR A 230 2.25 -20.06 7.98
N ILE A 231 1.15 -20.00 8.73
CA ILE A 231 0.28 -21.16 8.98
C ILE A 231 -0.56 -21.42 7.72
N GLY A 232 -1.23 -20.40 7.22
CA GLY A 232 -1.98 -20.41 5.96
C GLY A 232 -3.21 -19.51 5.97
N TYR A 233 -4.07 -19.68 4.96
CA TYR A 233 -5.32 -18.95 4.78
C TYR A 233 -6.54 -19.78 5.16
N GLU A 234 -7.49 -19.18 5.87
CA GLU A 234 -8.87 -19.66 5.99
C GLU A 234 -9.80 -18.70 5.24
N PHE A 235 -10.38 -19.12 4.11
CA PHE A 235 -11.42 -18.36 3.42
C PHE A 235 -12.80 -18.74 3.91
N ARG A 236 -13.60 -17.74 4.27
CA ARG A 236 -14.94 -17.91 4.85
C ARG A 236 -16.02 -17.67 3.80
N VAL A 237 -15.97 -18.51 2.77
CA VAL A 237 -16.88 -18.48 1.61
C VAL A 237 -17.32 -19.90 1.28
N HIS A 238 -18.56 -20.07 0.85
CA HIS A 238 -19.09 -21.36 0.44
C HIS A 238 -18.43 -21.85 -0.87
N ARG A 239 -18.12 -23.14 -1.00
CA ARG A 239 -17.39 -23.72 -2.16
C ARG A 239 -18.09 -23.61 -3.50
N GLU A 240 -19.41 -23.64 -3.43
CA GLU A 240 -20.31 -23.52 -4.57
C GLU A 240 -20.39 -22.08 -5.09
N ASP A 241 -19.83 -21.09 -4.37
CA ASP A 241 -19.74 -19.72 -4.85
C ASP A 241 -18.89 -19.69 -6.13
N PRO A 242 -19.42 -19.19 -7.27
CA PRO A 242 -18.71 -19.20 -8.54
C PRO A 242 -17.45 -18.31 -8.53
N ARG A 243 -17.28 -17.44 -7.53
CA ARG A 243 -16.08 -16.58 -7.35
C ARG A 243 -14.89 -17.31 -6.74
N VAL A 244 -15.11 -18.46 -6.09
CA VAL A 244 -14.05 -19.24 -5.42
C VAL A 244 -12.97 -19.69 -6.41
N VAL A 245 -13.37 -20.21 -7.59
CA VAL A 245 -12.42 -20.68 -8.60
C VAL A 245 -11.52 -19.55 -9.12
N PRO A 246 -12.05 -18.42 -9.65
CA PRO A 246 -11.22 -17.35 -10.17
C PRO A 246 -10.40 -16.62 -9.08
N GLN A 247 -10.91 -16.52 -7.85
CA GLN A 247 -10.28 -15.73 -6.80
C GLN A 247 -9.38 -16.51 -5.84
N ILE A 248 -9.62 -17.81 -5.59
CA ILE A 248 -8.79 -18.61 -4.68
C ILE A 248 -7.97 -19.63 -5.49
N GLU A 249 -8.61 -20.46 -6.30
CA GLU A 249 -7.96 -21.62 -6.93
C GLU A 249 -7.02 -21.20 -8.07
N SER A 250 -7.48 -20.39 -9.05
CA SER A 250 -6.61 -19.95 -10.15
C SER A 250 -5.61 -18.86 -9.74
N ALA A 251 -5.94 -18.07 -8.72
CA ALA A 251 -5.07 -17.02 -8.18
C ALA A 251 -4.22 -17.48 -6.97
N ALA A 252 -4.17 -18.78 -6.67
CA ALA A 252 -3.48 -19.33 -5.49
C ALA A 252 -2.02 -18.83 -5.35
N LYS A 253 -1.29 -18.71 -6.46
CA LYS A 253 0.09 -18.18 -6.47
C LYS A 253 0.19 -16.71 -6.04
N GLU A 254 -0.82 -15.89 -6.33
CA GLU A 254 -0.87 -14.47 -5.93
C GLU A 254 -1.14 -14.34 -4.42
N TRP A 255 -1.99 -15.23 -3.87
CA TRP A 255 -2.20 -15.34 -2.43
C TRP A 255 -0.98 -15.88 -1.68
N GLU A 256 -0.31 -16.92 -2.21
CA GLU A 256 0.97 -17.41 -1.70
C GLU A 256 2.02 -16.29 -1.65
N LEU A 257 2.14 -15.49 -2.72
CA LEU A 257 3.02 -14.31 -2.78
C LEU A 257 2.61 -13.24 -1.75
N HIS A 258 1.32 -12.93 -1.64
CA HIS A 258 0.83 -11.95 -0.67
C HIS A 258 1.10 -12.38 0.78
N ALA A 259 0.95 -13.67 1.11
CA ALA A 259 1.33 -14.21 2.41
C ALA A 259 2.82 -14.03 2.68
N ALA A 260 3.69 -14.35 1.72
CA ALA A 260 5.14 -14.16 1.84
C ALA A 260 5.53 -12.68 2.02
N VAL A 261 4.89 -11.74 1.29
CA VAL A 261 5.12 -10.30 1.47
C VAL A 261 4.64 -9.83 2.85
N THR A 262 3.48 -10.31 3.33
CA THR A 262 2.97 -9.96 4.67
C THR A 262 3.88 -10.52 5.76
N GLN A 263 4.35 -11.76 5.62
CA GLN A 263 5.32 -12.41 6.50
C GLN A 263 6.63 -11.61 6.58
N GLN A 264 7.17 -11.15 5.44
CA GLN A 264 8.37 -10.32 5.37
C GLN A 264 8.18 -8.96 6.07
N VAL A 265 7.07 -8.27 5.82
CA VAL A 265 6.77 -6.98 6.48
C VAL A 265 6.64 -7.15 7.99
N VAL A 266 5.95 -8.20 8.44
CA VAL A 266 5.84 -8.54 9.87
C VAL A 266 7.22 -8.81 10.48
N TRP A 267 8.07 -9.60 9.82
CA TRP A 267 9.43 -9.87 10.28
C TRP A 267 10.27 -8.59 10.41
N GLU A 268 10.21 -7.70 9.41
CA GLU A 268 10.88 -6.39 9.45
C GLU A 268 10.39 -5.51 10.61
N MET A 269 9.07 -5.49 10.90
CA MET A 269 8.54 -4.73 12.04
C MET A 269 8.96 -5.32 13.39
N LEU A 270 9.08 -6.65 13.48
CA LEU A 270 9.49 -7.34 14.70
C LEU A 270 10.97 -7.08 15.03
N GLU A 271 11.89 -7.29 14.08
CA GLU A 271 13.32 -7.05 14.32
C GLU A 271 13.66 -5.58 14.59
N MET A 272 12.86 -4.63 14.09
CA MET A 272 13.10 -3.19 14.32
C MET A 272 12.49 -2.64 15.62
N TYR A 273 11.33 -3.12 16.04
CA TYR A 273 10.53 -2.47 17.10
C TYR A 273 10.13 -3.39 18.25
N ALA A 274 10.17 -4.72 18.08
CA ALA A 274 9.66 -5.64 19.09
C ALA A 274 10.67 -5.98 20.18
N VAL A 275 10.16 -6.18 21.39
CA VAL A 275 10.92 -6.66 22.55
C VAL A 275 10.50 -8.10 22.85
N GLU A 276 11.48 -8.99 22.99
CA GLU A 276 11.27 -10.41 23.28
C GLU A 276 10.53 -10.64 24.61
N ARG A 277 9.65 -11.63 24.63
CA ARG A 277 8.97 -12.18 25.81
C ARG A 277 9.20 -13.70 25.89
N ARG A 278 8.64 -14.33 26.92
CA ARG A 278 8.57 -15.80 27.00
C ARG A 278 7.86 -16.37 25.76
N SER A 279 8.28 -17.54 25.32
CA SER A 279 7.67 -18.27 24.20
C SER A 279 6.17 -18.46 24.39
N GLN A 280 5.40 -18.23 23.33
CA GLN A 280 3.97 -18.52 23.28
C GLN A 280 3.79 -20.06 23.27
N PRO A 281 2.83 -20.65 24.01
CA PRO A 281 2.53 -22.08 23.87
C PRO A 281 2.16 -22.46 22.43
N LEU A 282 2.44 -23.71 22.04
CA LEU A 282 2.03 -24.25 20.74
C LEU A 282 0.53 -24.53 20.69
N ASP A 283 -0.05 -24.94 21.81
CA ASP A 283 -1.48 -25.21 21.97
C ASP A 283 -2.20 -23.98 22.51
N LEU A 284 -3.40 -23.71 21.98
CA LEU A 284 -4.30 -22.70 22.52
C LEU A 284 -4.95 -23.24 23.80
N LYS A 285 -5.05 -22.40 24.83
CA LYS A 285 -5.92 -22.68 25.99
C LYS A 285 -7.39 -22.33 25.65
N PRO A 286 -8.37 -22.96 26.31
CA PRO A 286 -9.79 -22.61 26.18
C PRO A 286 -10.03 -21.10 26.32
N GLY A 287 -10.59 -20.47 25.28
CA GLY A 287 -10.94 -19.04 25.29
C GLY A 287 -9.80 -18.05 24.95
N GLU A 288 -8.61 -18.52 24.58
CA GLU A 288 -7.55 -17.63 24.03
C GLU A 288 -7.88 -17.10 22.63
N MET A 289 -8.68 -17.86 21.88
CA MET A 289 -9.38 -17.38 20.70
C MET A 289 -10.81 -17.01 21.11
N GLY A 290 -11.30 -15.88 20.58
CA GLY A 290 -12.66 -15.41 20.83
C GLY A 290 -13.74 -16.39 20.32
N GLU A 291 -15.00 -16.08 20.66
CA GLU A 291 -16.15 -16.87 20.24
C GLU A 291 -16.18 -17.14 18.72
N PRO A 292 -16.78 -18.26 18.28
CA PRO A 292 -16.93 -18.58 16.87
C PRO A 292 -17.49 -17.40 16.10
N ASP A 293 -16.87 -17.12 14.95
CA ASP A 293 -17.38 -16.08 14.07
C ASP A 293 -18.75 -16.45 13.54
N LEU A 294 -19.77 -15.85 14.17
CA LEU A 294 -21.16 -16.14 13.92
C LEU A 294 -21.45 -15.99 12.42
N PRO A 295 -22.01 -17.02 11.75
CA PRO A 295 -22.35 -16.95 10.32
C PRO A 295 -23.17 -15.71 9.97
N THR A 296 -24.10 -15.35 10.87
CA THR A 296 -24.93 -14.14 10.78
C THR A 296 -24.12 -12.84 10.64
N SER A 297 -22.89 -12.75 11.14
CA SER A 297 -22.06 -11.54 11.03
C SER A 297 -21.66 -11.24 9.59
N TYR A 298 -21.33 -12.26 8.79
CA TYR A 298 -21.02 -12.10 7.37
C TYR A 298 -22.28 -11.93 6.54
N SER A 299 -23.36 -12.68 6.85
CA SER A 299 -24.67 -12.51 6.21
C SER A 299 -25.25 -11.11 6.40
N ARG A 300 -25.12 -10.55 7.61
CA ARG A 300 -25.55 -9.17 7.94
C ARG A 300 -24.82 -8.10 7.14
N ALA A 301 -23.63 -8.37 6.58
CA ALA A 301 -22.96 -7.38 5.73
C ALA A 301 -23.67 -7.15 4.39
N PHE A 302 -24.49 -8.12 3.95
CA PHE A 302 -25.35 -8.02 2.77
C PHE A 302 -26.76 -7.50 3.10
N ILE A 303 -27.13 -7.38 4.38
CA ILE A 303 -28.44 -6.89 4.82
C ILE A 303 -28.31 -5.42 5.20
N ALA A 304 -28.87 -4.54 4.38
CA ALA A 304 -28.92 -3.11 4.70
C ALA A 304 -29.73 -2.87 5.99
N ARG A 305 -29.11 -2.23 6.99
CA ARG A 305 -29.82 -1.79 8.19
C ARG A 305 -30.37 -0.39 8.00
N LEU A 306 -31.63 -0.18 8.40
CA LEU A 306 -32.26 1.12 8.48
C LEU A 306 -32.19 1.62 9.92
N ASP A 307 -31.33 2.59 10.20
CA ASP A 307 -31.33 3.26 11.51
C ASP A 307 -32.33 4.41 11.47
N SER A 308 -33.32 4.37 12.37
CA SER A 308 -34.30 5.45 12.54
C SER A 308 -33.59 6.71 13.05
N PRO A 309 -33.87 7.91 12.51
CA PRO A 309 -33.06 9.10 12.75
C PRO A 309 -33.28 9.69 14.15
N ALA A 310 -32.49 9.25 15.12
CA ALA A 310 -32.29 9.90 16.41
C ALA A 310 -30.86 10.46 16.52
N CYS A 311 -30.68 11.71 16.08
CA CYS A 311 -29.49 12.55 16.27
C CYS A 311 -28.13 12.06 15.72
N GLY A 312 -27.68 12.68 14.62
CA GLY A 312 -26.26 12.70 14.23
C GLY A 312 -26.04 12.80 12.71
N ARG A 313 -25.72 13.98 12.20
CA ARG A 313 -25.39 14.18 10.77
C ARG A 313 -24.02 13.56 10.45
N ALA A 314 -24.00 12.28 10.07
CA ALA A 314 -22.88 11.69 9.33
C ALA A 314 -23.10 11.91 7.82
N ALA A 315 -22.06 12.33 7.10
CA ALA A 315 -22.18 12.70 5.69
C ALA A 315 -22.50 11.51 4.80
N GLU A 316 -23.41 11.72 3.84
CA GLU A 316 -23.87 10.73 2.85
C GLU A 316 -22.68 10.11 2.09
N GLN A 317 -22.58 8.78 2.10
CA GLN A 317 -21.73 8.04 1.17
C GLN A 317 -22.61 7.09 0.33
N PRO A 318 -22.41 7.03 -0.99
CA PRO A 318 -23.30 6.26 -1.88
C PRO A 318 -23.11 4.75 -1.69
N VAL A 319 -24.23 4.03 -1.51
CA VAL A 319 -24.29 2.55 -1.37
C VAL A 319 -25.55 1.99 -2.05
N VAL A 320 -25.62 0.66 -2.19
CA VAL A 320 -26.30 -0.06 -3.28
C VAL A 320 -26.44 -1.62 -2.91
N GLU A 321 -27.14 -2.58 -3.60
CA GLU A 321 -27.26 -4.10 -3.35
C GLU A 321 -27.16 -5.10 -4.61
N GLN A 322 -26.64 -6.36 -4.61
CA GLN A 322 -26.73 -7.33 -5.78
C GLN A 322 -27.21 -8.77 -5.45
N ARG A 323 -27.74 -9.48 -6.49
CA ARG A 323 -28.10 -10.92 -6.53
C ARG A 323 -27.68 -11.60 -7.84
N MET A 324 -27.78 -12.93 -7.94
CA MET A 324 -27.47 -13.72 -9.14
C MET A 324 -28.63 -14.67 -9.53
N MET A 325 -28.90 -14.76 -10.83
CA MET A 325 -29.80 -15.75 -11.45
C MET A 325 -29.00 -16.98 -11.91
N GLN A 326 -29.51 -18.17 -11.66
CA GLN A 326 -28.96 -19.44 -12.17
C GLN A 326 -29.38 -19.72 -13.62
N ALA A 327 -28.79 -20.75 -14.23
CA ALA A 327 -29.07 -21.18 -15.61
C ALA A 327 -30.50 -21.73 -15.82
N ASP A 328 -31.22 -22.06 -14.74
CA ASP A 328 -32.64 -22.44 -14.75
C ASP A 328 -33.59 -21.25 -14.53
N GLY A 329 -33.05 -20.04 -14.36
CA GLY A 329 -33.80 -18.82 -14.04
C GLY A 329 -34.09 -18.61 -12.55
N SER A 330 -33.61 -19.47 -11.65
CA SER A 330 -33.79 -19.27 -10.20
C SER A 330 -32.88 -18.18 -9.64
N GLU A 331 -33.43 -17.22 -8.90
CA GLU A 331 -32.64 -16.28 -8.11
C GLU A 331 -32.16 -16.93 -6.82
N VAL A 332 -30.85 -16.92 -6.57
CA VAL A 332 -30.27 -17.41 -5.31
C VAL A 332 -29.48 -16.29 -4.63
N PRO A 333 -29.61 -16.11 -3.30
CA PRO A 333 -28.84 -15.11 -2.57
C PRO A 333 -27.34 -15.29 -2.80
N TRP A 334 -26.67 -14.17 -3.06
CA TRP A 334 -25.25 -14.02 -3.40
C TRP A 334 -24.27 -14.62 -2.36
N PHE A 335 -24.76 -14.96 -1.17
CA PHE A 335 -23.99 -15.49 -0.05
C PHE A 335 -24.72 -16.68 0.57
N ARG A 336 -24.08 -17.86 0.55
CA ARG A 336 -24.40 -18.99 1.43
C ARG A 336 -23.47 -18.91 2.63
N GLU A 337 -24.00 -19.11 3.83
CA GLU A 337 -23.20 -19.12 5.05
C GLU A 337 -22.13 -20.23 4.97
N PRO A 338 -20.83 -19.92 5.13
CA PRO A 338 -19.80 -20.95 5.20
C PRO A 338 -20.01 -21.80 6.46
N PRO A 339 -19.56 -23.07 6.46
CA PRO A 339 -19.61 -23.88 7.68
C PRO A 339 -18.87 -23.16 8.82
N PRO A 340 -19.45 -23.13 10.03
CA PRO A 340 -18.83 -22.43 11.16
C PRO A 340 -17.47 -23.07 11.48
N GLN A 341 -16.51 -22.23 11.90
CA GLN A 341 -15.26 -22.72 12.46
C GLN A 341 -15.60 -23.62 13.66
N MET A 342 -15.13 -24.86 13.64
CA MET A 342 -15.48 -25.86 14.66
C MET A 342 -14.58 -25.66 15.89
N PHE A 343 -15.17 -25.69 17.10
CA PHE A 343 -14.45 -25.55 18.35
C PHE A 343 -14.63 -26.79 19.24
N SER A 344 -13.54 -27.23 19.86
CA SER A 344 -13.53 -28.26 20.90
C SER A 344 -13.00 -27.64 22.19
N GLY A 345 -13.84 -27.54 23.23
CA GLY A 345 -13.43 -26.91 24.50
C GLY A 345 -13.00 -25.44 24.37
N GLY A 346 -13.62 -24.67 23.47
CA GLY A 346 -13.26 -23.26 23.23
C GLY A 346 -11.98 -23.05 22.40
N ILE A 347 -11.44 -24.10 21.78
CA ILE A 347 -10.26 -24.04 20.90
C ILE A 347 -10.67 -24.38 19.45
N PRO A 348 -10.27 -23.61 18.42
CA PRO A 348 -10.54 -23.95 17.02
C PRO A 348 -9.86 -25.26 16.62
N SER A 349 -10.65 -26.27 16.22
CA SER A 349 -10.12 -27.60 15.88
C SER A 349 -9.35 -27.64 14.55
N ILE A 350 -9.62 -26.68 13.66
CA ILE A 350 -9.05 -26.60 12.31
C ILE A 350 -7.59 -26.14 12.32
N LEU A 351 -7.18 -25.28 13.27
CA LEU A 351 -5.82 -24.73 13.33
C LEU A 351 -4.78 -25.81 13.73
N PRO A 352 -3.59 -25.86 13.12
CA PRO A 352 -2.56 -26.84 13.48
C PRO A 352 -1.87 -26.51 14.81
N PHE A 353 -1.77 -25.23 15.16
CA PHE A 353 -1.19 -24.69 16.39
C PHE A 353 -1.63 -23.22 16.61
N ALA A 354 -1.34 -22.67 17.78
CA ALA A 354 -1.73 -21.32 18.20
C ALA A 354 -1.09 -20.21 17.34
N PRO A 355 -1.87 -19.38 16.63
CA PRO A 355 -1.34 -18.23 15.89
C PRO A 355 -0.85 -17.15 16.84
N SER A 356 0.15 -16.38 16.41
CA SER A 356 0.64 -15.20 17.14
C SER A 356 0.05 -13.91 16.58
N ILE A 357 -0.21 -13.87 15.27
CA ILE A 357 -0.77 -12.73 14.55
C ILE A 357 -1.87 -13.23 13.61
N ILE A 358 -3.01 -12.53 13.59
CA ILE A 358 -4.15 -12.85 12.72
C ILE A 358 -4.47 -11.61 11.90
N VAL A 359 -4.25 -11.66 10.58
CA VAL A 359 -4.73 -10.63 9.65
C VAL A 359 -6.08 -11.09 9.11
N ARG A 360 -7.16 -10.49 9.64
CA ARG A 360 -8.55 -10.81 9.34
C ARG A 360 -9.11 -9.79 8.36
N SER A 361 -9.75 -10.29 7.31
CA SER A 361 -10.53 -9.50 6.35
C SER A 361 -12.01 -9.81 6.54
N SER A 362 -12.81 -8.78 6.81
CA SER A 362 -14.25 -8.87 7.08
C SER A 362 -15.04 -7.89 6.24
N PHE A 363 -16.25 -8.27 5.83
CA PHE A 363 -17.15 -7.33 5.15
C PHE A 363 -17.68 -6.28 6.13
N ARG A 364 -17.65 -5.02 5.72
CA ARG A 364 -18.25 -3.91 6.46
C ARG A 364 -19.78 -3.97 6.33
N PRO A 365 -20.55 -3.95 7.43
CA PRO A 365 -22.00 -3.88 7.36
C PRO A 365 -22.47 -2.54 6.80
N ILE A 366 -23.54 -2.58 6.00
CA ILE A 366 -24.06 -1.44 5.27
C ILE A 366 -25.26 -0.86 6.02
N ILE A 367 -25.12 0.38 6.47
CA ILE A 367 -26.18 1.17 7.11
C ILE A 367 -26.72 2.15 6.06
N ARG A 368 -28.04 2.21 5.91
CA ARG A 368 -28.75 3.12 4.99
C ARG A 368 -29.73 4.00 5.76
N ALA A 369 -29.93 5.22 5.25
CA ALA A 369 -30.73 6.25 5.94
C ALA A 369 -32.18 6.37 5.42
N SER A 370 -32.51 5.87 4.23
CA SER A 370 -33.85 6.05 3.66
C SER A 370 -34.42 4.84 2.93
N VAL A 371 -35.76 4.80 2.83
CA VAL A 371 -36.50 3.75 2.10
C VAL A 371 -36.35 3.88 0.58
N ARG A 372 -36.00 5.06 0.06
CA ARG A 372 -35.74 5.27 -1.38
C ARG A 372 -34.41 4.69 -1.85
N ASP A 373 -33.51 4.36 -0.92
CA ASP A 373 -32.23 3.74 -1.25
C ASP A 373 -32.36 2.24 -1.57
N PHE A 374 -33.49 1.60 -1.24
CA PHE A 374 -33.74 0.16 -1.49
C PHE A 374 -33.73 -0.22 -2.97
N GLU A 375 -34.09 0.70 -3.87
CA GLU A 375 -34.15 0.43 -5.32
C GLU A 375 -32.76 0.41 -6.00
N ARG A 376 -31.68 0.73 -5.27
CA ARG A 376 -30.34 0.92 -5.86
C ARG A 376 -29.44 -0.30 -5.63
N GLN A 377 -28.91 -0.89 -6.73
CA GLN A 377 -28.09 -2.11 -6.75
C GLN A 377 -26.54 -1.90 -6.75
N LEU A 378 -25.75 -2.72 -6.00
CA LEU A 378 -24.28 -2.68 -5.61
C LEU A 378 -23.66 -3.88 -6.25
N MET A 379 -22.51 -3.72 -6.88
CA MET A 379 -21.88 -4.91 -7.42
C MET A 379 -21.08 -5.72 -6.38
N GLN A 380 -20.54 -5.10 -5.31
CA GLN A 380 -19.60 -5.75 -4.37
C GLN A 380 -19.59 -5.15 -2.94
N PRO A 381 -19.44 -5.96 -1.87
CA PRO A 381 -19.32 -5.48 -0.49
C PRO A 381 -17.95 -4.85 -0.19
N VAL A 382 -17.92 -3.85 0.71
CA VAL A 382 -16.68 -3.21 1.21
C VAL A 382 -16.00 -4.13 2.23
N MET A 383 -14.67 -4.23 2.19
CA MET A 383 -13.89 -5.00 3.16
C MET A 383 -13.07 -4.11 4.08
N ASP A 384 -13.11 -4.44 5.37
CA ASP A 384 -12.22 -3.93 6.40
C ASP A 384 -11.22 -5.02 6.80
N ILE A 385 -9.94 -4.67 6.82
CA ILE A 385 -8.85 -5.53 7.29
C ILE A 385 -8.45 -5.07 8.69
N THR A 386 -8.35 -6.04 9.59
CA THR A 386 -7.98 -5.90 10.99
C THR A 386 -6.83 -6.84 11.31
N CYS A 387 -5.95 -6.43 12.23
CA CYS A 387 -4.80 -7.22 12.66
C CYS A 387 -4.91 -7.44 14.17
N PHE A 388 -4.84 -8.69 14.60
CA PHE A 388 -4.93 -9.08 16.00
C PHE A 388 -3.65 -9.78 16.44
N PHE A 389 -3.31 -9.61 17.72
CA PHE A 389 -2.19 -10.27 18.37
C PHE A 389 -2.68 -11.24 19.44
N HIS A 390 -1.97 -12.34 19.61
CA HIS A 390 -2.19 -13.24 20.73
C HIS A 390 -1.77 -12.54 22.05
N PRO A 391 -2.55 -12.62 23.15
CA PRO A 391 -2.19 -11.96 24.41
C PRO A 391 -0.89 -12.50 25.02
N GLU A 392 -0.59 -13.78 24.79
CA GLU A 392 0.67 -14.43 25.16
C GLU A 392 1.68 -14.48 23.99
N SER A 393 1.67 -13.51 23.06
CA SER A 393 2.68 -13.43 22.01
C SER A 393 4.09 -13.35 22.59
N CYS A 394 5.06 -13.99 21.94
CA CYS A 394 6.47 -14.01 22.34
C CYS A 394 7.20 -12.66 22.15
N PHE A 395 6.44 -11.60 21.87
CA PHE A 395 6.92 -10.26 21.59
C PHE A 395 5.88 -9.21 22.02
N TRP A 396 6.33 -7.96 22.18
CA TRP A 396 5.45 -6.78 22.30
C TRP A 396 6.14 -5.53 21.74
N TRP A 397 5.35 -4.51 21.42
CA TRP A 397 5.81 -3.19 21.00
C TRP A 397 5.57 -2.14 22.09
N GLY A 398 6.30 -1.04 22.05
CA GLY A 398 5.91 0.18 22.78
C GLY A 398 4.69 0.82 22.11
N ALA A 399 3.81 1.46 22.89
CA ALA A 399 2.51 1.94 22.38
C ALA A 399 2.62 2.92 21.19
N GLU A 400 3.66 3.75 21.13
CA GLU A 400 3.90 4.67 20.00
C GLU A 400 4.36 3.94 18.72
N ASP A 401 5.10 2.84 18.87
CA ASP A 401 5.56 2.01 17.75
C ASP A 401 4.50 0.98 17.33
N GLU A 402 3.61 0.56 18.23
CA GLU A 402 2.51 -0.39 17.98
C GLU A 402 1.54 0.14 16.90
N GLU A 403 1.01 1.36 17.07
CA GLU A 403 0.10 1.97 16.08
C GLU A 403 0.79 2.09 14.70
N ARG A 404 2.08 2.41 14.70
CA ARG A 404 2.88 2.56 13.48
C ARG A 404 3.13 1.21 12.78
N CYS A 405 3.50 0.17 13.53
CA CYS A 405 3.71 -1.18 13.01
C CYS A 405 2.41 -1.76 12.48
N LEU A 406 1.31 -1.62 13.23
CA LEU A 406 -0.04 -1.98 12.81
C LEU A 406 -0.45 -1.27 11.52
N GLY A 407 -0.26 0.05 11.45
CA GLY A 407 -0.53 0.84 10.25
C GLY A 407 0.20 0.31 9.02
N HIS A 408 1.50 0.02 9.15
CA HIS A 408 2.30 -0.55 8.07
C HIS A 408 1.83 -1.95 7.64
N ILE A 409 1.59 -2.87 8.58
CA ILE A 409 1.12 -4.23 8.26
C ILE A 409 -0.24 -4.18 7.55
N LEU A 410 -1.18 -3.36 8.07
CA LEU A 410 -2.49 -3.17 7.48
C LEU A 410 -2.44 -2.51 6.09
N ASP A 411 -1.54 -1.55 5.86
CA ASP A 411 -1.40 -0.87 4.57
C ASP A 411 -0.77 -1.73 3.47
N TYR A 412 -0.06 -2.81 3.83
CA TYR A 412 0.32 -3.86 2.89
C TYR A 412 -0.83 -4.87 2.67
N ALA A 413 -1.47 -5.34 3.75
CA ALA A 413 -2.58 -6.30 3.65
C ALA A 413 -3.78 -5.77 2.82
N LYS A 414 -4.01 -4.44 2.81
CA LYS A 414 -5.05 -3.77 2.00
C LYS A 414 -4.77 -3.73 0.49
N ARG A 415 -3.59 -4.16 0.01
CA ARG A 415 -3.19 -4.03 -1.40
C ARG A 415 -3.74 -5.13 -2.32
N ILE A 416 -4.39 -6.16 -1.78
CA ILE A 416 -4.99 -7.24 -2.59
C ILE A 416 -6.19 -6.69 -3.38
N PRO A 417 -6.22 -6.80 -4.72
CA PRO A 417 -7.32 -6.26 -5.54
C PRO A 417 -8.55 -7.18 -5.57
N PHE A 418 -8.39 -8.46 -5.23
CA PHE A 418 -9.46 -9.44 -5.09
C PHE A 418 -9.44 -9.97 -3.66
N ALA A 419 -10.49 -9.68 -2.87
CA ALA A 419 -10.58 -10.20 -1.52
C ALA A 419 -11.97 -10.78 -1.26
N LEU A 420 -11.95 -12.04 -0.84
CA LEU A 420 -13.02 -12.71 -0.12
C LEU A 420 -12.71 -12.59 1.39
N PRO A 421 -13.68 -12.77 2.31
CA PRO A 421 -13.40 -12.76 3.74
C PRO A 421 -12.43 -13.89 4.06
N PHE A 422 -11.25 -13.52 4.56
CA PHE A 422 -10.16 -14.43 4.85
C PHE A 422 -9.56 -14.14 6.21
N ASN A 423 -9.00 -15.16 6.86
CA ASN A 423 -8.03 -15.01 7.93
C ASN A 423 -6.69 -15.52 7.42
N LEU A 424 -5.65 -14.68 7.49
CA LEU A 424 -4.26 -15.09 7.33
C LEU A 424 -3.68 -15.29 8.72
N TYR A 425 -3.27 -16.52 9.00
CA TYR A 425 -2.69 -16.92 10.27
C TYR A 425 -1.16 -16.97 10.17
N LEU A 426 -0.50 -16.19 11.03
CA LEU A 426 0.95 -16.16 11.17
C LEU A 426 1.35 -16.56 12.61
N ARG A 427 2.46 -17.27 12.72
CA ARG A 427 3.08 -17.66 13.99
C ARG A 427 4.44 -16.98 14.10
N VAL A 428 4.80 -16.56 15.31
CA VAL A 428 6.08 -15.94 15.63
C VAL A 428 6.67 -16.68 16.81
N ASP A 429 7.92 -17.14 16.66
CA ASP A 429 8.65 -17.88 17.68
C ASP A 429 10.06 -17.29 17.87
N PRO A 430 10.59 -17.23 19.10
CA PRO A 430 11.98 -16.80 19.32
C PRO A 430 12.96 -17.78 18.71
N THR A 431 13.89 -17.30 17.88
CA THR A 431 14.87 -18.16 17.18
C THR A 431 15.76 -18.92 18.17
N ARG A 432 16.00 -18.38 19.38
CA ARG A 432 16.73 -19.07 20.45
C ARG A 432 16.07 -20.39 20.84
N ASP A 433 14.75 -20.38 21.00
CA ASP A 433 14.01 -21.53 21.54
C ASP A 433 13.92 -22.64 20.47
N LEU A 434 13.72 -22.25 19.19
CA LEU A 434 13.77 -23.17 18.04
C LEU A 434 15.16 -23.78 17.79
N ARG A 435 16.24 -23.07 18.14
CA ARG A 435 17.62 -23.61 18.10
C ARG A 435 17.94 -24.52 19.29
N ALA A 436 17.27 -24.33 20.42
CA ALA A 436 17.50 -25.12 21.63
C ALA A 436 16.79 -26.47 21.59
N ASP A 437 15.62 -26.56 20.95
CA ASP A 437 14.84 -27.80 20.84
C ASP A 437 14.32 -28.03 19.41
N ALA A 438 15.05 -28.86 18.66
CA ALA A 438 14.69 -29.23 17.29
C ALA A 438 13.35 -29.98 17.19
N ASN A 439 12.91 -30.65 18.27
CA ASN A 439 11.63 -31.37 18.28
C ASN A 439 10.44 -30.42 18.10
N ILE A 440 10.57 -29.14 18.49
CA ILE A 440 9.54 -28.11 18.30
C ILE A 440 9.32 -27.84 16.80
N LEU A 441 10.40 -27.75 16.02
CA LEU A 441 10.33 -27.55 14.58
C LEU A 441 9.70 -28.77 13.87
N GLU A 442 10.13 -29.96 14.24
CA GLU A 442 9.59 -31.22 13.68
C GLU A 442 8.09 -31.39 14.02
N GLU A 443 7.69 -31.12 15.26
CA GLU A 443 6.29 -31.22 15.70
C GLU A 443 5.39 -30.15 15.04
N MET A 444 5.89 -28.91 14.85
CA MET A 444 5.14 -27.88 14.12
C MET A 444 4.92 -28.28 12.65
N GLU A 445 5.95 -28.79 11.97
CA GLU A 445 5.85 -29.19 10.58
C GLU A 445 4.97 -30.45 10.42
N ARG A 446 5.08 -31.42 11.34
CA ARG A 446 4.20 -32.60 11.42
C ARG A 446 2.73 -32.20 11.54
N ARG A 447 2.38 -31.33 12.50
CA ARG A 447 1.00 -30.82 12.69
C ARG A 447 0.50 -29.99 11.51
N LYS A 448 1.40 -29.22 10.88
CA LYS A 448 1.09 -28.44 9.68
C LYS A 448 0.73 -29.36 8.51
N GLN A 449 1.47 -30.46 8.33
CA GLN A 449 1.18 -31.47 7.31
C GLN A 449 -0.12 -32.22 7.58
N GLU A 450 -0.39 -32.63 8.82
CA GLU A 450 -1.66 -33.27 9.23
C GLU A 450 -2.90 -32.43 8.87
N LYS A 451 -2.80 -31.10 8.96
CA LYS A 451 -3.91 -30.17 8.64
C LYS A 451 -3.73 -29.39 7.34
N ALA A 452 -2.73 -29.70 6.51
CA ALA A 452 -2.39 -28.94 5.31
C ALA A 452 -3.59 -28.80 4.35
N GLN A 453 -4.37 -29.87 4.19
CA GLN A 453 -5.61 -29.92 3.42
C GLN A 453 -6.70 -28.89 3.82
N HIS A 454 -6.57 -28.21 4.96
CA HIS A 454 -7.50 -27.15 5.39
C HIS A 454 -7.02 -25.73 5.06
N PHE A 455 -5.74 -25.56 4.74
CA PHE A 455 -5.10 -24.27 4.47
C PHE A 455 -4.49 -24.16 3.08
N ASP A 456 -4.39 -25.28 2.34
CA ASP A 456 -3.98 -25.31 0.95
C ASP A 456 -5.09 -24.77 0.02
N LEU A 457 -4.77 -23.65 -0.63
CA LEU A 457 -5.61 -22.92 -1.56
C LEU A 457 -6.08 -23.77 -2.74
N ARG A 458 -5.24 -24.73 -3.16
CA ARG A 458 -5.44 -25.54 -4.38
C ARG A 458 -6.44 -26.68 -4.13
N ASN A 459 -6.67 -27.00 -2.86
CA ASN A 459 -7.56 -28.07 -2.40
C ASN A 459 -8.90 -27.53 -1.84
N PHE A 460 -9.20 -26.25 -2.05
CA PHE A 460 -10.33 -25.57 -1.41
C PHE A 460 -11.68 -26.29 -1.63
N ARG A 461 -11.95 -26.83 -2.83
CA ARG A 461 -13.15 -27.61 -3.16
C ARG A 461 -13.12 -29.10 -2.76
N GLY A 462 -11.97 -29.72 -2.59
CA GLY A 462 -11.80 -31.19 -2.62
C GLY A 462 -12.26 -32.01 -1.38
N ARG A 463 -13.10 -31.46 -0.50
CA ARG A 463 -13.37 -32.06 0.84
C ARG A 463 -14.42 -33.17 0.85
N ASP A 464 -15.20 -33.31 -0.22
CA ASP A 464 -16.42 -34.14 -0.23
C ASP A 464 -16.30 -35.36 -1.18
N THR A 465 -15.25 -36.16 -1.01
CA THR A 465 -15.49 -37.62 -1.00
C THR A 465 -15.75 -38.02 0.45
N PRO A 466 -17.01 -38.24 0.88
CA PRO A 466 -17.23 -38.96 2.12
C PRO A 466 -16.57 -40.33 1.98
N THR A 467 -15.63 -40.63 2.86
CA THR A 467 -15.20 -42.01 3.08
C THR A 467 -16.41 -42.76 3.62
N SER A 468 -17.17 -43.36 2.72
CA SER A 468 -18.11 -44.43 3.04
C SER A 468 -17.27 -45.60 3.55
N ALA A 469 -17.02 -45.58 4.86
CA ALA A 469 -16.50 -46.73 5.57
C ALA A 469 -17.51 -47.88 5.43
N VAL A 470 -16.98 -49.03 5.02
CA VAL A 470 -17.60 -50.36 5.16
C VAL A 470 -17.38 -50.83 6.59
#